data_AF-A0A957DAB3-F1
#
_entry.id   AF-A0A957DAB3-F1
#
_cell.length_a   1.000
_cell.length_b   1.000
_cell.length_c   1.000
_cell.angle_alpha   90.00
_cell.angle_beta   90.00
_cell.angle_gamma   90.00
#
_symmetry.space_group_name_H-M   'P 1'
#
loop_
_entity.id
_entity.type
_entity.pdbx_description
1 polymer ?
#
loop_
_entity_poly.entity_id
_entity_poly.type
_entity_poly.pdbx_seq_one_letter_code
_entity_poly.pdbx_strand_id
1 'polypeptide(L)'
;MFEDKERKLCIICSKGTLDMAYPGLILANAALMEGIDVTLFFTFWGLDIINKKKMNHLKFVPIGNPSMPIPNSVGGLPGMTNVATAVMK
;
A
#
# COMPACT_ATOMS: atom_id res chain seq x y z
N MET A 1 -19.25 3.52 -31.71
CA MET A 1 -19.43 3.39 -30.25
C MET A 1 -18.42 2.36 -29.79
N PHE A 2 -17.55 2.70 -28.84
CA PHE A 2 -16.71 1.69 -28.20
C PHE A 2 -17.66 0.69 -27.53
N GLU A 3 -17.60 -0.56 -27.95
CA GLU A 3 -18.36 -1.62 -27.31
C GLU A 3 -17.92 -1.70 -25.85
N ASP A 4 -18.86 -1.55 -24.92
CA ASP A 4 -18.65 -1.60 -23.46
C ASP A 4 -18.18 -3.00 -23.05
N LYS A 5 -16.93 -3.31 -23.40
CA LYS A 5 -16.25 -4.51 -22.92
C LYS A 5 -16.08 -4.30 -21.42
N GLU A 6 -16.70 -5.17 -20.62
CA GLU A 6 -16.61 -5.14 -19.16
C GLU A 6 -15.12 -5.02 -18.75
N ARG A 7 -14.72 -3.83 -18.30
CA ARG A 7 -13.33 -3.51 -18.00
C ARG A 7 -12.94 -4.28 -16.73
N LYS A 8 -11.82 -5.01 -16.77
CA LYS A 8 -11.31 -5.75 -15.61
C LYS A 8 -9.92 -5.26 -15.22
N LEU A 9 -9.64 -5.17 -13.92
CA LEU A 9 -8.36 -4.76 -13.34
C LEU A 9 -7.94 -5.78 -12.28
N CYS A 10 -6.71 -6.28 -12.37
CA CYS A 10 -6.10 -7.09 -11.32
C CYS A 10 -4.89 -6.35 -10.73
N ILE A 11 -4.88 -6.16 -9.41
CA ILE A 11 -3.77 -5.53 -8.68
C ILE A 11 -3.12 -6.57 -7.77
N ILE A 12 -1.82 -6.83 -7.99
CA ILE A 12 -1.04 -7.75 -7.17
C ILE A 12 -0.41 -6.98 -6.00
N CYS A 13 -0.92 -7.23 -4.80
CA CYS A 13 -0.42 -6.67 -3.55
C CYS A 13 0.61 -7.64 -2.95
N SER A 14 1.90 -7.43 -3.26
CA SER A 14 3.01 -8.30 -2.80
C SER A 14 3.80 -7.78 -1.59
N LYS A 15 3.62 -6.49 -1.25
CA LYS A 15 4.32 -5.81 -0.15
C LYS A 15 3.35 -5.48 0.97
N GLY A 16 3.79 -5.64 2.22
CA GLY A 16 2.97 -5.44 3.42
C GLY A 16 3.24 -4.15 4.17
N THR A 17 4.01 -3.20 3.61
CA THR A 17 4.24 -1.91 4.25
C THR A 17 3.08 -0.95 4.00
N LEU A 18 2.90 0.02 4.89
CA LEU A 18 1.77 0.95 4.86
C LEU A 18 1.73 1.76 3.54
N ASP A 19 2.90 2.23 3.10
CA ASP A 19 3.09 3.02 1.88
C ASP A 19 2.82 2.25 0.58
N MET A 20 2.94 0.93 0.61
CA MET A 20 2.66 0.08 -0.53
C MET A 20 1.21 -0.43 -0.55
N ALA A 21 0.56 -0.48 0.61
CA ALA A 21 -0.85 -0.85 0.72
C ALA A 21 -1.78 0.23 0.16
N TYR A 22 -1.52 1.50 0.49
CA TYR A 22 -2.38 2.62 0.08
C TYR A 22 -2.59 2.73 -1.43
N PRO A 23 -1.56 2.71 -2.29
CA PRO A 23 -1.75 2.84 -3.74
C PRO A 23 -2.67 1.76 -4.33
N GLY A 24 -2.47 0.49 -3.95
CA GLY A 24 -3.29 -0.62 -4.45
C GLY A 24 -4.76 -0.49 -4.03
N LEU A 25 -5.01 -0.12 -2.77
CA LEU A 25 -6.37 0.06 -2.24
C LEU A 25 -7.08 1.30 -2.80
N ILE A 26 -6.36 2.42 -2.96
CA ILE A 26 -6.89 3.66 -3.54
C ILE A 26 -7.26 3.44 -5.01
N LEU A 27 -6.38 2.82 -5.79
CA LEU A 27 -6.63 2.52 -7.20
C LEU A 27 -7.79 1.54 -7.38
N ALA A 28 -7.86 0.50 -6.54
CA ALA A 28 -8.99 -0.43 -6.56
C ALA A 28 -10.31 0.28 -6.28
N ASN A 29 -10.35 1.19 -5.30
CA ASN A 29 -11.54 1.95 -5.00
C ASN A 29 -11.94 2.89 -6.16
N ALA A 30 -10.97 3.60 -6.75
CA ALA A 30 -11.22 4.46 -7.91
C ALA A 30 -11.76 3.65 -9.11
N ALA A 31 -11.17 2.49 -9.39
CA ALA A 31 -11.61 1.61 -10.47
C ALA A 31 -13.03 1.06 -10.23
N LEU A 32 -13.37 0.67 -9.00
CA LEU A 32 -14.73 0.26 -8.64
C LEU A 32 -15.75 1.39 -8.85
N MET A 33 -15.40 2.65 -8.50
CA MET A 33 -16.28 3.81 -8.74
C MET A 33 -16.51 4.08 -10.24
N GLU A 34 -15.56 3.72 -11.10
CA GLU A 34 -15.65 3.83 -12.56
C GLU A 34 -16.32 2.62 -13.23
N GLY A 35 -16.92 1.71 -12.45
CA GLY A 35 -17.59 0.51 -12.96
C GLY A 35 -16.65 -0.53 -13.56
N ILE A 36 -15.39 -0.57 -13.11
CA ILE A 36 -14.40 -1.59 -13.51
C ILE A 36 -14.50 -2.76 -12.53
N ASP A 37 -14.50 -4.00 -13.03
CA ASP A 37 -14.41 -5.22 -12.24
C ASP A 37 -12.98 -5.36 -11.69
N VAL A 38 -12.80 -5.25 -10.37
CA VAL A 38 -11.48 -5.21 -9.73
C VAL A 38 -11.22 -6.46 -8.89
N THR A 39 -10.08 -7.11 -9.14
CA THR A 39 -9.53 -8.17 -8.30
C THR A 39 -8.27 -7.68 -7.59
N LEU A 40 -8.24 -7.80 -6.26
CA LEU A 40 -7.04 -7.63 -5.45
C LEU A 40 -6.44 -9.00 -5.13
N PHE A 41 -5.21 -9.25 -5.59
CA PHE A 41 -4.49 -10.49 -5.28
C PHE A 41 -3.38 -10.22 -4.25
N PHE A 42 -3.62 -10.63 -3.01
CA PHE A 42 -2.65 -10.49 -1.91
C PHE A 42 -1.73 -11.71 -1.85
N THR A 43 -0.42 -11.46 -1.89
CA THR A 43 0.59 -12.53 -1.86
C THR A 43 1.84 -12.11 -1.07
N PHE A 44 2.68 -13.08 -0.69
CA PHE A 44 3.88 -12.86 0.14
C PHE A 44 3.60 -11.98 1.36
N TRP A 45 4.33 -10.87 1.51
CA TRP A 45 4.16 -9.91 2.60
C TRP A 45 2.87 -9.10 2.48
N GLY A 46 2.24 -9.03 1.31
CA GLY A 46 0.95 -8.38 1.12
C GLY A 46 -0.19 -9.06 1.86
N LEU A 47 -0.05 -10.32 2.29
CA LEU A 47 -1.03 -10.98 3.16
C LEU A 47 -1.19 -10.25 4.50
N ASP A 48 -0.17 -9.52 4.96
CA ASP A 48 -0.25 -8.75 6.20
C ASP A 48 -1.26 -7.59 6.10
N ILE A 49 -1.57 -7.10 4.88
CA ILE A 49 -2.57 -6.06 4.63
C ILE A 49 -3.99 -6.54 5.01
N ILE A 50 -4.30 -7.81 4.76
CA ILE A 50 -5.64 -8.40 5.04
C ILE A 50 -5.67 -9.24 6.31
N ASN A 51 -4.54 -9.40 7.00
CA ASN A 51 -4.46 -10.18 8.23
C ASN A 51 -5.02 -9.37 9.40
N LYS A 52 -6.14 -9.80 9.98
CA LYS A 52 -6.81 -9.13 11.11
C LYS A 52 -5.90 -8.83 12.31
N LYS A 53 -4.85 -9.62 12.53
CA LYS A 53 -3.89 -9.41 13.62
C LYS A 53 -2.81 -8.37 13.30
N LYS A 54 -2.58 -8.06 12.02
CA LYS A 54 -1.46 -7.23 11.56
C LYS A 54 -1.88 -5.97 10.80
N MET A 55 -3.03 -5.96 10.15
CA MET A 55 -3.50 -4.88 9.27
C MET A 55 -3.53 -3.51 9.97
N ASN A 56 -3.77 -3.47 11.28
CA ASN A 56 -3.78 -2.22 12.06
C ASN A 56 -2.38 -1.73 12.45
N HIS A 57 -1.34 -2.52 12.20
CA HIS A 57 0.03 -2.27 12.64
C HIS A 57 1.05 -2.26 11.50
N LEU A 58 0.60 -2.13 10.24
CA LEU A 58 1.50 -1.96 9.10
C LEU A 58 2.41 -0.75 9.34
N LYS A 59 3.69 -0.93 8.99
CA LYS A 59 4.73 0.06 9.21
C LYS A 59 5.14 0.70 7.90
N PHE A 60 5.50 1.97 7.99
CA PHE A 60 6.21 2.69 6.95
C PHE A 60 7.70 2.73 7.30
N VAL A 61 8.55 2.38 6.35
CA VAL A 61 10.01 2.33 6.56
C VAL A 61 10.64 3.58 5.93
N PRO A 62 11.17 4.53 6.74
CA PRO A 62 11.75 5.77 6.24
C PRO A 62 13.12 5.57 5.58
N ILE A 63 13.90 4.60 6.07
CA ILE A 63 15.27 4.39 5.61
C ILE A 63 15.29 3.89 4.16
N GLY A 64 16.05 4.59 3.31
CA GLY A 64 16.13 4.28 1.89
C GLY A 64 14.85 4.59 1.11
N ASN A 65 13.88 5.30 1.69
CA ASN A 65 12.70 5.75 0.97
C ASN A 65 12.95 7.09 0.26
N PRO A 66 12.97 7.13 -1.09
CA PRO A 66 13.26 8.36 -1.84
C PRO A 66 12.19 9.45 -1.67
N SER A 67 10.97 9.07 -1.30
CA SER A 67 9.83 9.97 -1.13
C SER A 67 9.83 10.67 0.22
N MET A 68 10.77 10.33 1.12
CA MET A 68 10.91 10.97 2.42
C MET A 68 12.19 11.82 2.47
N PRO A 69 12.09 13.13 2.75
CA PRO A 69 13.26 14.00 2.91
C PRO A 69 13.93 13.84 4.28
N ILE A 70 14.08 12.61 4.76
CA ILE A 70 14.84 12.31 5.99
C ILE A 70 16.21 11.77 5.58
N PRO A 71 17.31 12.38 6.05
CA PRO A 71 18.64 11.83 5.83
C PRO A 71 18.73 10.38 6.30
N ASN A 72 19.35 9.50 5.52
CA ASN A 72 19.44 8.06 5.85
C ASN A 72 20.05 7.79 7.22
N SER A 73 21.00 8.63 7.67
CA SER A 73 21.59 8.57 9.00
C SER A 73 20.57 8.76 10.11
N VAL A 74 19.57 9.62 9.89
CA VAL A 74 18.45 9.87 10.79
C VAL A 74 17.40 8.78 10.64
N GLY A 75 17.11 8.32 9.42
CA GLY A 75 16.13 7.25 9.16
C GLY A 75 16.45 5.90 9.82
N GLY A 76 17.73 5.64 10.11
CA GLY A 76 18.19 4.43 10.80
C GLY A 76 18.16 4.49 12.33
N LEU A 77 17.79 5.63 12.93
CA LEU A 77 17.74 5.74 14.39
C LEU A 77 16.62 4.87 14.99
N PRO A 78 16.84 4.22 16.14
CA PRO A 78 15.81 3.45 16.82
C PRO A 78 14.54 4.27 17.05
N GLY A 79 13.38 3.74 16.63
CA GLY A 79 12.08 4.41 16.80
C GLY A 79 11.61 5.29 15.63
N MET A 80 12.49 5.66 14.69
CA MET A 80 12.10 6.49 13.54
C MET A 80 11.05 5.85 12.63
N THR A 81 11.06 4.52 12.50
CA THR A 81 10.00 3.76 11.80
C THR A 81 8.62 3.99 12.42
N ASN A 82 8.52 4.09 13.75
CA ASN A 82 7.23 4.32 14.41
C ASN A 82 6.73 5.74 14.19
N VAL A 83 7.63 6.73 14.26
CA VAL A 83 7.31 8.14 13.98
C VAL A 83 6.87 8.29 12.52
N ALA A 84 7.65 7.75 11.58
CA ALA A 84 7.33 7.74 10.16
C ALA A 84 5.96 7.09 9.88
N THR A 85 5.67 5.95 10.51
CA THR A 85 4.38 5.27 10.40
C THR A 85 3.24 6.15 10.95
N ALA A 86 3.46 6.83 12.08
CA ALA A 86 2.43 7.67 12.71
C ALA A 86 2.09 8.93 11.89
N VAL A 87 3.04 9.48 11.13
CA VAL A 87 2.79 10.61 10.21
C VAL A 87 1.99 10.19 8.98
N MET A 88 2.09 8.92 8.59
CA MET A 88 1.43 8.39 7.38
C MET A 88 0.01 7.88 7.61
N LYS A 89 -0.30 7.46 8.84
CA LYS A 89 -1.65 7.06 9.25
C LYS A 89 -2.54 8.28 9.47
#